data_AF-A0A3G1A860-F1
#
_entry.id   AF-A0A3G1A860-F1
#
_cell.length_a   1.000
_cell.length_b   1.000
_cell.length_c   1.000
_cell.angle_alpha   90.00
_cell.angle_beta   90.00
_cell.angle_gamma   90.00
#
_symmetry.space_group_name_H-M   'P 1'
#
loop_
_entity.id
_entity.type
_entity.pdbx_description
1 polymer ?
#
loop_
_entity_poly.entity_id
_entity_poly.type
_entity_poly.pdbx_seq_one_letter_code
_entity_poly.pdbx_strand_id
1 'polypeptide(L)'
;MARLRDLNGGLYWSSCPDTETLRQLAKRGLGLVVDLTENECRYELPSTVEKISYPIPDFSFRAFEGVLYKAVLPALEALRSGKGVLIHCYGGIGRSGSTVGMLLALRDNASPDTILGRLRSLGYVNETISQGLALRWFFRAIKIADLSFLKRLLEEVENTGYWGYLDHASTVAGVALDVLDALQDKYRFTAQDRLNTYVAGLLHDIGRVWGREEDHHIIGAEYVKKTGFLGDKVDLDIVSKTILYHRRKTRITEDQELASMGVKALVIAATVRLADSFKNAYKGEGIYVGTEMANDKLVVKINGYMREEVDFDRFYEKAEALEEVTKMRVEAVEEF
;
A
#
# COMPACT_ATOMS: atom_id res chain seq x y z
N MET A 1 -27.96 6.67 -16.86
CA MET A 1 -27.47 5.29 -17.00
C MET A 1 -26.09 5.21 -16.39
N ALA A 2 -25.82 4.18 -15.59
CA ALA A 2 -24.49 3.93 -15.06
C ALA A 2 -23.49 3.73 -16.21
N ARG A 3 -22.26 4.26 -16.08
CA ARG A 3 -21.20 4.06 -17.07
C ARG A 3 -20.61 2.65 -16.90
N LEU A 4 -21.30 1.65 -17.44
CA LEU A 4 -20.87 0.24 -17.39
C LEU A 4 -19.83 -0.04 -18.47
N ARG A 5 -18.74 -0.70 -18.08
CA ARG A 5 -17.67 -1.16 -18.97
C ARG A 5 -17.53 -2.66 -18.80
N ASP A 6 -17.58 -3.39 -19.92
CA ASP A 6 -17.27 -4.81 -19.98
C ASP A 6 -15.78 -4.99 -20.28
N LEU A 7 -15.05 -5.64 -19.37
CA LEU A 7 -13.60 -5.83 -19.46
C LEU A 7 -13.23 -7.24 -19.93
N ASN A 8 -14.22 -7.97 -20.48
CA ASN A 8 -14.18 -9.36 -20.89
C ASN A 8 -13.92 -10.33 -19.72
N GLY A 9 -14.20 -11.61 -19.96
CA GLY A 9 -13.98 -12.68 -18.98
C GLY A 9 -14.85 -12.55 -17.73
N GLY A 10 -16.04 -11.95 -17.85
CA GLY A 10 -16.97 -11.76 -16.74
C GLY A 10 -16.62 -10.61 -15.78
N LEU A 11 -15.61 -9.78 -16.09
CA LEU A 11 -15.26 -8.62 -15.28
C LEU A 11 -15.94 -7.35 -15.80
N TYR A 12 -16.64 -6.66 -14.92
CA TYR A 12 -17.35 -5.43 -15.20
C TYR A 12 -16.85 -4.29 -14.28
N TRP A 13 -16.84 -3.08 -14.81
CA TRP A 13 -16.45 -1.86 -14.09
C TRP A 13 -17.49 -0.75 -14.32
N SER A 14 -18.03 -0.17 -13.26
CA SER A 14 -19.04 0.89 -13.39
C SER A 14 -18.98 1.99 -12.33
N SER A 15 -19.73 3.06 -12.59
CA SER A 15 -20.29 3.95 -11.55
C SER A 15 -21.34 3.21 -10.71
N CYS A 16 -21.99 3.88 -9.75
CA CYS A 16 -23.11 3.29 -9.00
C CYS A 16 -24.07 2.57 -9.97
N PRO A 17 -24.25 1.24 -9.85
CA PRO A 17 -25.18 0.49 -10.68
C PRO A 17 -26.60 0.71 -10.17
N ASP A 18 -27.58 0.49 -11.06
CA ASP A 18 -28.98 0.37 -10.69
C ASP A 18 -29.41 -1.12 -10.62
N THR A 19 -30.53 -1.38 -9.95
CA THR A 19 -31.09 -2.73 -9.77
C THR A 19 -31.29 -3.46 -11.10
N GLU A 20 -31.72 -2.76 -12.15
CA GLU A 20 -31.98 -3.38 -13.46
C GLU A 20 -30.69 -3.83 -14.14
N THR A 21 -29.64 -3.00 -14.09
CA THR A 21 -28.30 -3.36 -14.56
C THR A 21 -27.79 -4.62 -13.86
N LEU A 22 -27.94 -4.71 -12.54
CA LEU A 22 -27.52 -5.89 -11.78
C LEU A 22 -28.32 -7.14 -12.15
N ARG A 23 -29.64 -7.03 -12.35
CA ARG A 23 -30.48 -8.14 -12.82
C ARG A 23 -30.07 -8.64 -14.21
N GLN A 24 -29.74 -7.73 -15.13
CA GLN A 24 -29.27 -8.08 -16.46
C GLN A 24 -27.89 -8.76 -16.41
N LEU A 25 -26.97 -8.26 -15.60
CA LEU A 25 -25.66 -8.88 -15.40
C LEU A 25 -25.77 -10.24 -14.70
N ALA A 26 -26.69 -10.42 -13.76
CA ALA A 26 -26.95 -11.71 -13.11
C ALA A 26 -27.39 -12.78 -14.12
N LYS A 27 -28.25 -12.42 -15.10
CA LYS A 27 -28.60 -13.32 -16.22
C LYS A 27 -27.39 -13.69 -17.08
N ARG A 28 -26.33 -12.88 -17.07
CA ARG A 28 -25.05 -13.11 -17.75
C ARG A 28 -23.99 -13.75 -16.84
N GLY A 29 -24.38 -14.28 -15.68
CA GLY A 29 -23.48 -14.99 -14.77
C GLY A 29 -22.74 -14.11 -13.77
N LEU A 30 -23.13 -12.84 -13.56
CA LEU A 30 -22.64 -12.06 -12.42
C LEU A 30 -22.94 -12.83 -11.12
N GLY A 31 -21.92 -13.04 -10.30
CA GLY A 31 -22.03 -13.70 -9.01
C GLY A 31 -21.47 -12.88 -7.84
N LEU A 32 -20.74 -11.79 -8.12
CA LEU A 32 -20.17 -10.93 -7.08
C LEU A 32 -20.20 -9.45 -7.49
N VAL A 33 -20.61 -8.60 -6.55
CA VAL A 33 -20.46 -7.14 -6.60
C VAL A 33 -19.47 -6.70 -5.53
N VAL A 34 -18.45 -5.95 -5.94
CA VAL A 34 -17.53 -5.25 -5.03
C VAL A 34 -17.96 -3.79 -4.96
N ASP A 35 -18.44 -3.39 -3.79
CA ASP A 35 -18.91 -2.06 -3.48
C ASP A 35 -17.84 -1.29 -2.69
N LEU A 36 -17.24 -0.29 -3.35
CA LEU A 36 -16.20 0.56 -2.76
C LEU A 36 -16.76 1.86 -2.17
N THR A 37 -18.07 1.99 -2.06
CA THR A 37 -18.74 3.21 -1.58
C THR A 37 -18.98 3.15 -0.06
N GLU A 38 -18.95 4.30 0.61
CA GLU A 38 -19.44 4.57 1.97
C GLU A 38 -20.99 4.61 2.03
N ASN A 39 -21.67 3.73 1.27
CA ASN A 39 -23.12 3.65 1.10
C ASN A 39 -23.76 4.79 0.27
N GLU A 40 -23.01 5.44 -0.62
CA GLU A 40 -23.55 6.42 -1.56
C GLU A 40 -24.52 5.78 -2.59
N CYS A 41 -24.35 4.50 -2.93
CA CYS A 41 -25.16 3.81 -3.93
C CYS A 41 -26.36 3.08 -3.32
N ARG A 42 -27.53 3.15 -3.98
CA ARG A 42 -28.74 2.39 -3.61
C ARG A 42 -29.18 1.49 -4.76
N TYR A 43 -29.17 0.18 -4.52
CA TYR A 43 -29.63 -0.84 -5.46
C TYR A 43 -30.07 -2.09 -4.70
N GLU A 44 -30.93 -2.89 -5.32
CA GLU A 44 -31.27 -4.22 -4.84
C GLU A 44 -30.38 -5.26 -5.53
N LEU A 45 -29.77 -6.14 -4.75
CA LEU A 45 -28.99 -7.24 -5.29
C LEU A 45 -29.91 -8.40 -5.70
N PRO A 46 -29.70 -8.99 -6.89
CA PRO A 46 -30.31 -10.28 -7.21
C PRO A 46 -29.90 -11.34 -6.18
N SER A 47 -30.80 -12.27 -5.86
CA SER A 47 -30.59 -13.30 -4.82
C SER A 47 -29.41 -14.24 -5.09
N THR A 48 -28.95 -14.34 -6.33
CA THR A 48 -27.82 -15.16 -6.77
C THR A 48 -26.48 -14.41 -6.74
N VAL A 49 -26.47 -13.12 -6.38
CA VAL A 49 -25.30 -12.25 -6.43
C VAL A 49 -24.88 -11.90 -5.01
N GLU A 50 -23.63 -12.22 -4.68
CA GLU A 50 -23.00 -11.83 -3.42
C GLU A 50 -22.50 -10.38 -3.49
N LYS A 51 -22.39 -9.72 -2.33
CA LYS A 51 -21.76 -8.40 -2.22
C LYS A 51 -20.63 -8.42 -1.21
N ILE A 52 -19.48 -7.89 -1.63
CA ILE A 52 -18.41 -7.46 -0.74
C ILE A 52 -18.47 -5.94 -0.62
N SER A 53 -18.54 -5.44 0.61
CA SER A 53 -18.45 -4.02 0.91
C SER A 53 -17.09 -3.71 1.52
N TYR A 54 -16.28 -2.92 0.81
CA TYR A 54 -14.99 -2.43 1.28
C TYR A 54 -14.90 -0.92 0.98
N PRO A 55 -15.53 -0.07 1.82
CA PRO A 55 -15.75 1.33 1.52
C PRO A 55 -14.42 2.09 1.46
N ILE A 56 -14.18 2.84 0.39
CA ILE A 56 -13.05 3.75 0.23
C ILE A 56 -13.60 5.18 0.24
N PRO A 57 -13.11 6.07 1.12
CA PRO A 57 -13.60 7.45 1.19
C PRO A 57 -13.48 8.20 -0.14
N ASP A 58 -14.40 9.14 -0.36
CA ASP A 58 -14.41 9.91 -1.59
C ASP A 58 -13.15 10.78 -1.73
N PHE A 59 -12.68 10.96 -2.97
CA PHE A 59 -11.39 11.61 -3.27
C PHE A 59 -10.21 11.08 -2.42
N SER A 60 -10.22 9.79 -2.08
CA SER A 60 -9.14 9.14 -1.35
C SER A 60 -8.85 7.74 -1.88
N PHE A 61 -7.91 7.06 -1.23
CA PHE A 61 -7.82 5.62 -1.29
C PHE A 61 -7.67 5.00 0.11
N ARG A 62 -7.44 3.68 0.19
CA ARG A 62 -6.98 2.96 1.39
C ARG A 62 -5.67 2.25 1.09
N ALA A 63 -5.00 1.67 2.09
CA ALA A 63 -3.88 0.76 1.85
C ALA A 63 -4.21 -0.22 0.72
N PHE A 64 -3.35 -0.28 -0.30
CA PHE A 64 -3.57 -1.17 -1.42
C PHE A 64 -3.57 -2.63 -0.96
N GLU A 65 -2.86 -2.95 0.12
CA GLU A 65 -2.86 -4.24 0.80
C GLU A 65 -4.25 -4.62 1.28
N GLY A 66 -4.95 -3.68 1.92
CA GLY A 66 -6.31 -3.88 2.38
C GLY A 66 -7.27 -4.13 1.22
N VAL A 67 -7.15 -3.32 0.17
CA VAL A 67 -7.93 -3.46 -1.08
C VAL A 67 -7.60 -4.79 -1.78
N LEU A 68 -6.32 -5.17 -1.83
CA LEU A 68 -5.86 -6.42 -2.41
C LEU A 68 -6.54 -7.59 -1.71
N TYR A 69 -6.47 -7.64 -0.40
CA TYR A 69 -6.95 -8.78 0.37
C TYR A 69 -8.47 -8.83 0.52
N LYS A 70 -9.15 -7.69 0.72
CA LYS A 70 -10.61 -7.67 0.93
C LYS A 70 -11.43 -7.56 -0.33
N ALA A 71 -10.89 -7.03 -1.43
CA ALA A 71 -11.63 -6.82 -2.67
C ALA A 71 -11.04 -7.57 -3.85
N VAL A 72 -9.74 -7.39 -4.14
CA VAL A 72 -9.13 -7.92 -5.37
C VAL A 72 -8.99 -9.44 -5.34
N LEU A 73 -8.50 -10.03 -4.25
CA LEU A 73 -8.32 -11.48 -4.13
C LEU A 73 -9.65 -12.25 -4.19
N PRO A 74 -10.71 -11.86 -3.44
CA PRO A 74 -12.04 -12.48 -3.60
C PRO A 74 -12.62 -12.30 -5.01
N ALA A 75 -12.44 -11.14 -5.63
CA ALA A 75 -12.86 -10.91 -7.01
C ALA A 75 -12.12 -11.83 -8.00
N LEU A 76 -10.81 -12.00 -7.83
CA LEU A 76 -10.00 -12.88 -8.66
C LEU A 76 -10.43 -14.35 -8.52
N GLU A 77 -10.74 -14.78 -7.29
CA GLU A 77 -11.26 -16.13 -7.01
C GLU A 77 -12.65 -16.35 -7.61
N ALA A 78 -13.55 -15.38 -7.50
CA ALA A 78 -14.85 -15.41 -8.15
C ALA A 78 -14.71 -15.56 -9.69
N LEU A 79 -13.86 -14.76 -10.33
CA LEU A 79 -13.60 -14.89 -11.77
C LEU A 79 -13.03 -16.27 -12.14
N ARG A 80 -12.08 -16.79 -11.34
CA ARG A 80 -11.48 -18.12 -11.57
C ARG A 80 -12.48 -19.27 -11.40
N SER A 81 -13.48 -19.10 -10.55
CA SER A 81 -14.58 -20.06 -10.39
C SER A 81 -15.70 -19.90 -11.43
N GLY A 82 -15.54 -19.00 -12.40
CA GLY A 82 -16.50 -18.76 -13.48
C GLY A 82 -17.64 -17.80 -13.13
N LYS A 83 -17.62 -17.19 -11.93
CA LYS A 83 -18.57 -16.14 -11.55
C LYS A 83 -18.14 -14.81 -12.18
N GLY A 84 -19.09 -14.07 -12.75
CA GLY A 84 -18.87 -12.69 -13.16
C GLY A 84 -18.71 -11.77 -11.94
N VAL A 85 -17.91 -10.72 -12.07
CA VAL A 85 -17.63 -9.74 -11.01
C VAL A 85 -17.86 -8.33 -11.51
N LEU A 86 -18.59 -7.52 -10.75
CA LEU A 86 -18.72 -6.08 -10.97
C LEU A 86 -18.00 -5.33 -9.86
N ILE A 87 -17.08 -4.44 -10.22
CA ILE A 87 -16.44 -3.50 -9.28
C ILE A 87 -16.97 -2.10 -9.56
N HIS A 88 -17.49 -1.43 -8.53
CA HIS A 88 -17.99 -0.07 -8.66
C HIS A 88 -17.54 0.85 -7.52
N CYS A 89 -17.56 2.13 -7.82
CA CYS A 89 -17.60 3.21 -6.83
C CYS A 89 -18.66 4.22 -7.30
N TYR A 90 -18.80 5.36 -6.62
CA TYR A 90 -19.82 6.34 -6.99
C TYR A 90 -19.71 6.79 -8.46
N GLY A 91 -18.58 7.41 -8.84
CA GLY A 91 -18.36 7.91 -10.20
C GLY A 91 -17.89 6.86 -11.21
N GLY A 92 -17.36 5.72 -10.75
CA GLY A 92 -16.82 4.70 -11.64
C GLY A 92 -15.53 5.13 -12.35
N ILE A 93 -14.67 5.89 -11.67
CA ILE A 93 -13.44 6.49 -12.21
C ILE A 93 -12.25 6.10 -11.33
N GLY A 94 -11.96 6.82 -10.26
CA GLY A 94 -10.70 6.70 -9.50
C GLY A 94 -10.62 5.49 -8.58
N ARG A 95 -11.50 5.41 -7.57
CA ARG A 95 -11.53 4.31 -6.58
C ARG A 95 -11.67 2.94 -7.26
N SER A 96 -12.71 2.77 -8.08
CA SER A 96 -12.97 1.52 -8.79
C SER A 96 -11.97 1.25 -9.92
N GLY A 97 -11.53 2.27 -10.66
CA GLY A 97 -10.52 2.08 -11.72
C GLY A 97 -9.17 1.62 -11.16
N SER A 98 -8.76 2.13 -10.00
CA SER A 98 -7.54 1.70 -9.31
C SER A 98 -7.66 0.23 -8.86
N THR A 99 -8.77 -0.14 -8.20
CA THR A 99 -9.01 -1.53 -7.80
C THR A 99 -9.09 -2.50 -8.99
N VAL A 100 -9.75 -2.08 -10.08
CA VAL A 100 -9.81 -2.84 -11.33
C VAL A 100 -8.42 -3.00 -11.95
N GLY A 101 -7.58 -1.96 -11.89
CA GLY A 101 -6.18 -2.02 -12.31
C GLY A 101 -5.40 -3.10 -11.59
N MET A 102 -5.54 -3.19 -10.26
CA MET A 102 -4.91 -4.24 -9.47
C MET A 102 -5.38 -5.64 -9.88
N LEU A 103 -6.69 -5.81 -10.08
CA LEU A 103 -7.27 -7.08 -10.50
C LEU A 103 -6.80 -7.50 -11.90
N LEU A 104 -6.80 -6.58 -12.87
CA LEU A 104 -6.34 -6.84 -14.23
C LEU A 104 -4.86 -7.22 -14.25
N ALA A 105 -4.03 -6.58 -13.43
CA ALA A 105 -2.61 -6.93 -13.32
C ALA A 105 -2.40 -8.40 -12.92
N LEU A 106 -3.16 -8.88 -11.93
CA LEU A 106 -3.07 -10.27 -11.47
C LEU A 106 -3.73 -11.26 -12.42
N ARG A 107 -4.86 -10.88 -13.04
CA ARG A 107 -5.61 -11.74 -13.95
C ARG A 107 -4.88 -11.93 -15.29
N ASP A 108 -4.37 -10.83 -15.85
CA ASP A 108 -3.80 -10.79 -17.20
C ASP A 108 -2.27 -10.95 -17.18
N ASN A 109 -1.64 -10.92 -16.00
CA ASN A 109 -0.18 -10.97 -15.82
C ASN A 109 0.55 -9.92 -16.70
N ALA A 110 0.00 -8.71 -16.77
CA ALA A 110 0.45 -7.65 -17.67
C ALA A 110 1.26 -6.57 -16.94
N SER A 111 2.10 -5.87 -17.70
CA SER A 111 2.94 -4.80 -17.16
C SER A 111 2.11 -3.59 -16.69
N PRO A 112 2.61 -2.79 -15.74
CA PRO A 112 1.95 -1.57 -15.28
C PRO A 112 1.54 -0.63 -16.43
N ASP A 113 2.42 -0.41 -17.40
CA ASP A 113 2.14 0.47 -18.55
C ASP A 113 1.00 -0.05 -19.42
N THR A 114 0.94 -1.38 -19.62
CA THR A 114 -0.14 -2.02 -20.38
C THR A 114 -1.47 -1.85 -19.67
N ILE A 115 -1.49 -2.10 -18.35
CA ILE A 115 -2.70 -1.94 -17.53
C ILE A 115 -3.16 -0.48 -17.51
N LEU A 116 -2.26 0.45 -17.22
CA LEU A 116 -2.58 1.88 -17.17
C LEU A 116 -3.01 2.43 -18.54
N GLY A 117 -2.39 1.98 -19.63
CA GLY A 117 -2.81 2.31 -20.99
C GLY A 117 -4.24 1.86 -21.27
N ARG A 118 -4.58 0.62 -20.91
CA ARG A 118 -5.93 0.07 -21.04
C ARG A 118 -6.95 0.80 -20.16
N LEU A 119 -6.60 1.10 -18.92
CA LEU A 119 -7.48 1.84 -18.02
C LEU A 119 -7.77 3.24 -18.58
N ARG A 120 -6.75 3.97 -19.05
CA ARG A 120 -6.91 5.29 -19.66
C ARG A 120 -7.79 5.24 -20.91
N SER A 121 -7.64 4.24 -21.78
CA SER A 121 -8.53 4.09 -22.95
C SER A 121 -10.00 3.83 -22.57
N LEU A 122 -10.24 3.38 -21.34
CA LEU A 122 -11.58 3.17 -20.77
C LEU A 122 -12.08 4.38 -19.94
N GLY A 123 -11.32 5.47 -19.92
CA GLY A 123 -11.65 6.71 -19.22
C GLY A 123 -11.30 6.71 -17.74
N TYR A 124 -10.32 5.91 -17.32
CA TYR A 124 -9.68 6.06 -16.02
C TYR A 124 -8.83 7.33 -16.01
N VAL A 125 -8.93 8.08 -14.92
CA VAL A 125 -8.00 9.13 -14.54
C VAL A 125 -7.65 8.93 -13.06
N ASN A 126 -6.41 9.24 -12.69
CA ASN A 126 -6.03 9.36 -11.29
C ASN A 126 -6.70 10.63 -10.78
N GLU A 127 -7.83 10.52 -10.08
CA GLU A 127 -8.54 11.69 -9.56
C GLU A 127 -7.75 12.34 -8.43
N THR A 128 -6.93 11.54 -7.72
CA THR A 128 -6.09 12.01 -6.61
C THR A 128 -4.71 11.35 -6.61
N ILE A 129 -3.76 11.95 -5.88
CA ILE A 129 -2.42 11.40 -5.67
C ILE A 129 -2.51 10.08 -4.91
N SER A 130 -3.37 10.00 -3.87
CA SER A 130 -3.58 8.79 -3.07
C SER A 130 -3.98 7.56 -3.90
N GLN A 131 -4.82 7.73 -4.92
CA GLN A 131 -5.20 6.65 -5.85
C GLN A 131 -4.02 6.20 -6.74
N GLY A 132 -3.27 7.17 -7.26
CA GLY A 132 -2.07 6.90 -8.06
C GLY A 132 -0.98 6.19 -7.26
N LEU A 133 -0.75 6.61 -6.01
CA LEU A 133 0.18 5.95 -5.08
C LEU A 133 -0.19 4.49 -4.85
N ALA A 134 -1.46 4.21 -4.57
CA ALA A 134 -1.91 2.86 -4.28
C ALA A 134 -1.64 1.90 -5.45
N LEU A 135 -1.92 2.31 -6.68
CA LEU A 135 -1.56 1.51 -7.86
C LEU A 135 -0.06 1.36 -8.03
N ARG A 136 0.71 2.45 -7.91
CA ARG A 136 2.17 2.43 -8.07
C ARG A 136 2.83 1.49 -7.06
N TRP A 137 2.44 1.60 -5.79
CA TRP A 137 2.97 0.77 -4.71
C TRP A 137 2.50 -0.68 -4.83
N PHE A 138 1.26 -0.94 -5.24
CA PHE A 138 0.81 -2.29 -5.58
C PHE A 138 1.66 -2.93 -6.68
N PHE A 139 1.88 -2.24 -7.80
CA PHE A 139 2.69 -2.75 -8.90
C PHE A 139 4.13 -3.04 -8.50
N ARG A 140 4.68 -2.26 -7.57
CA ARG A 140 5.99 -2.54 -6.99
C ARG A 140 5.96 -3.75 -6.07
N ALA A 141 4.96 -3.86 -5.19
CA ALA A 141 4.82 -4.96 -4.23
C ALA A 141 4.77 -6.32 -4.93
N ILE A 142 3.97 -6.47 -6.00
CA ILE A 142 3.86 -7.73 -6.75
C ILE A 142 5.12 -8.09 -7.57
N LYS A 143 6.09 -7.18 -7.70
CA LYS A 143 7.40 -7.46 -8.30
C LYS A 143 8.43 -7.95 -7.28
N ILE A 144 8.30 -7.55 -6.02
CA ILE A 144 9.26 -7.90 -4.95
C ILE A 144 8.75 -9.04 -4.06
N ALA A 145 7.46 -9.35 -4.10
CA ALA A 145 6.83 -10.40 -3.33
C ALA A 145 5.87 -11.22 -4.19
N ASP A 146 5.91 -12.55 -4.04
CA ASP A 146 4.93 -13.42 -4.67
C ASP A 146 3.55 -13.29 -4.00
N LEU A 147 2.48 -13.50 -4.78
CA LEU A 147 1.10 -13.30 -4.31
C LEU A 147 0.73 -14.22 -3.14
N SER A 148 1.33 -15.41 -3.07
CA SER A 148 1.06 -16.35 -1.97
C SER A 148 1.63 -15.83 -0.65
N PHE A 149 2.82 -15.22 -0.69
CA PHE A 149 3.44 -14.59 0.45
C PHE A 149 2.66 -13.35 0.89
N LEU A 150 2.28 -12.48 -0.04
CA LEU A 150 1.45 -11.31 0.27
C LEU A 150 0.13 -11.73 0.92
N LYS A 151 -0.54 -12.75 0.41
CA LYS A 151 -1.77 -13.27 1.00
C LYS A 151 -1.55 -13.71 2.46
N ARG A 152 -0.52 -14.54 2.73
CA ARG A 152 -0.20 -14.99 4.11
C ARG A 152 0.15 -13.84 5.05
N LEU A 153 0.91 -12.87 4.57
CA LEU A 153 1.26 -11.67 5.36
C LEU A 153 0.00 -10.89 5.75
N LEU A 154 -0.97 -10.74 4.84
CA LEU A 154 -2.20 -10.00 5.10
C LEU A 154 -3.21 -10.79 5.95
N GLU A 155 -3.23 -12.11 5.81
CA GLU A 155 -3.95 -13.01 6.73
C GLU A 155 -3.42 -12.83 8.16
N GLU A 156 -2.09 -12.78 8.36
CA GLU A 156 -1.52 -12.56 9.68
C GLU A 156 -1.81 -11.16 10.23
N VAL A 157 -1.70 -10.12 9.40
CA VAL A 157 -2.07 -8.75 9.78
C VAL A 157 -3.53 -8.67 10.23
N GLU A 158 -4.44 -9.39 9.57
CA GLU A 158 -5.82 -9.51 10.01
C GLU A 158 -5.94 -10.28 11.34
N ASN A 159 -5.35 -11.47 11.44
CA ASN A 159 -5.49 -12.36 12.59
C ASN A 159 -4.94 -11.78 13.90
N THR A 160 -3.90 -10.95 13.79
CA THR A 160 -3.33 -10.22 14.93
C THR A 160 -4.22 -9.05 15.38
N GLY A 161 -5.20 -8.62 14.59
CA GLY A 161 -6.00 -7.42 14.89
C GLY A 161 -5.30 -6.10 14.52
N TYR A 162 -4.17 -6.17 13.80
CA TYR A 162 -3.41 -5.00 13.36
C TYR A 162 -4.05 -4.23 12.20
N TRP A 163 -5.13 -4.79 11.62
CA TRP A 163 -5.84 -4.25 10.46
C TRP A 163 -6.18 -2.75 10.55
N GLY A 164 -6.50 -2.23 11.74
CA GLY A 164 -6.83 -0.81 11.94
C GLY A 164 -5.66 0.15 11.69
N TYR A 165 -4.42 -0.34 11.72
CA TYR A 165 -3.20 0.44 11.47
C TYR A 165 -2.70 0.33 10.03
N LEU A 166 -3.38 -0.44 9.18
CA LEU A 166 -2.87 -0.83 7.86
C LEU A 166 -2.62 0.36 6.93
N ASP A 167 -3.46 1.39 6.94
CA ASP A 167 -3.27 2.60 6.11
C ASP A 167 -1.96 3.32 6.46
N HIS A 168 -1.62 3.41 7.75
CA HIS A 168 -0.35 3.96 8.21
C HIS A 168 0.81 3.03 7.86
N ALA A 169 0.70 1.74 8.17
CA ALA A 169 1.76 0.76 7.89
C ALA A 169 2.12 0.69 6.40
N SER A 170 1.11 0.69 5.53
CA SER A 170 1.26 0.74 4.07
C SER A 170 1.91 2.05 3.61
N THR A 171 1.56 3.18 4.23
CA THR A 171 2.24 4.46 4.00
C THR A 171 3.72 4.36 4.30
N VAL A 172 4.08 3.81 5.46
CA VAL A 172 5.48 3.65 5.87
C VAL A 172 6.24 2.74 4.90
N ALA A 173 5.67 1.57 4.55
CA ALA A 173 6.27 0.66 3.58
C ALA A 173 6.45 1.30 2.19
N GLY A 174 5.45 2.03 1.72
CA GLY A 174 5.44 2.71 0.43
C GLY A 174 6.47 3.81 0.31
N VAL A 175 6.50 4.73 1.28
CA VAL A 175 7.47 5.83 1.34
C VAL A 175 8.89 5.31 1.54
N ALA A 176 9.08 4.30 2.39
CA ALA A 176 10.40 3.71 2.61
C ALA A 176 11.00 3.11 1.34
N LEU A 177 10.18 2.41 0.55
CA LEU A 177 10.62 1.87 -0.73
C LEU A 177 10.90 2.97 -1.78
N ASP A 178 10.16 4.08 -1.77
CA ASP A 178 10.42 5.23 -2.66
C ASP A 178 11.76 5.90 -2.33
N VAL A 179 12.10 6.02 -1.04
CA VAL A 179 13.42 6.49 -0.61
C VAL A 179 14.51 5.52 -1.06
N LEU A 180 14.33 4.20 -0.91
CA LEU A 180 15.27 3.20 -1.42
C LEU A 180 15.44 3.27 -2.95
N ASP A 181 14.35 3.52 -3.69
CA ASP A 181 14.38 3.73 -5.14
C ASP A 181 15.23 4.95 -5.51
N ALA A 182 15.03 6.08 -4.81
CA ALA A 182 15.85 7.28 -5.01
C ALA A 182 17.34 7.04 -4.68
N LEU A 183 17.63 6.19 -3.71
CA LEU A 183 18.98 5.86 -3.26
C LEU A 183 19.63 4.68 -4.01
N GLN A 184 18.97 4.14 -5.04
CA GLN A 184 19.38 2.91 -5.74
C GLN A 184 20.79 3.00 -6.33
N ASP A 185 21.15 4.12 -6.97
CA ASP A 185 22.43 4.26 -7.65
C ASP A 185 23.63 4.22 -6.70
N LYS A 186 23.44 4.68 -5.46
CA LYS A 186 24.49 4.74 -4.44
C LYS A 186 24.69 3.40 -3.72
N TYR A 187 23.60 2.73 -3.34
CA TYR A 187 23.66 1.56 -2.47
C TYR A 187 23.37 0.23 -3.17
N ARG A 188 22.87 0.26 -4.41
CA ARG A 188 22.56 -0.92 -5.24
C ARG A 188 21.69 -1.94 -4.50
N PHE A 189 20.50 -1.50 -4.05
CA PHE A 189 19.57 -2.38 -3.36
C PHE A 189 19.09 -3.52 -4.27
N THR A 190 19.03 -4.71 -3.69
CA THR A 190 18.55 -5.94 -4.30
C THR A 190 17.05 -6.12 -4.07
N ALA A 191 16.44 -7.13 -4.72
CA ALA A 191 15.06 -7.49 -4.43
C ALA A 191 14.85 -7.89 -2.96
N GLN A 192 15.84 -8.54 -2.35
CA GLN A 192 15.78 -8.93 -0.93
C GLN A 192 15.79 -7.73 0.00
N ASP A 193 16.64 -6.73 -0.26
CA ASP A 193 16.67 -5.48 0.52
C ASP A 193 15.29 -4.79 0.50
N ARG A 194 14.66 -4.76 -0.68
CA ARG A 194 13.31 -4.18 -0.87
C ARG A 194 12.24 -4.97 -0.15
N LEU A 195 12.29 -6.29 -0.22
CA LEU A 195 11.34 -7.14 0.49
C LEU A 195 11.48 -6.97 2.01
N ASN A 196 12.71 -6.92 2.53
CA ASN A 196 12.97 -6.64 3.95
C ASN A 196 12.40 -5.27 4.36
N THR A 197 12.63 -4.22 3.56
CA THR A 197 12.08 -2.88 3.81
C THR A 197 10.56 -2.86 3.79
N TYR A 198 9.95 -3.51 2.80
CA TYR A 198 8.48 -3.58 2.68
C TYR A 198 7.86 -4.25 3.90
N VAL A 199 8.36 -5.43 4.29
CA VAL A 199 7.85 -6.18 5.44
C VAL A 199 8.10 -5.42 6.74
N ALA A 200 9.30 -4.83 6.92
CA ALA A 200 9.60 -4.05 8.11
C ALA A 200 8.70 -2.81 8.22
N GLY A 201 8.46 -2.08 7.12
CA GLY A 201 7.54 -0.94 7.10
C GLY A 201 6.09 -1.36 7.39
N LEU A 202 5.63 -2.46 6.81
CA LEU A 202 4.26 -2.94 7.01
C LEU A 202 4.02 -3.49 8.43
N LEU A 203 5.06 -3.94 9.13
CA LEU A 203 4.94 -4.52 10.46
C LEU A 203 5.58 -3.66 11.56
N HIS A 204 6.10 -2.46 11.26
CA HIS A 204 6.86 -1.66 12.22
C HIS A 204 6.12 -1.38 13.52
N ASP A 205 4.80 -1.26 13.42
CA ASP A 205 3.92 -0.90 14.53
C ASP A 205 3.10 -2.10 15.04
N ILE A 206 3.37 -3.33 14.58
CA ILE A 206 2.61 -4.54 14.92
C ILE A 206 2.51 -4.78 16.44
N GLY A 207 3.55 -4.37 17.18
CA GLY A 207 3.59 -4.50 18.64
C GLY A 207 2.52 -3.67 19.37
N ARG A 208 1.88 -2.69 18.71
CA ARG A 208 0.79 -1.89 19.28
C ARG A 208 -0.45 -2.71 19.63
N VAL A 209 -0.61 -3.88 19.00
CA VAL A 209 -1.69 -4.83 19.31
C VAL A 209 -1.62 -5.29 20.76
N TRP A 210 -0.41 -5.51 21.29
CA TRP A 210 -0.19 -6.15 22.59
C TRP A 210 0.44 -5.22 23.63
N GLY A 211 1.12 -4.16 23.18
CA GLY A 211 1.97 -3.31 23.99
C GLY A 211 1.44 -1.90 24.21
N ARG A 212 2.02 -1.22 25.19
CA ARG A 212 1.87 0.23 25.36
C ARG A 212 2.64 0.99 24.29
N GLU A 213 2.33 2.28 24.13
CA GLU A 213 3.04 3.21 23.25
C GLU A 213 4.55 3.19 23.46
N GLU A 214 5.03 2.89 24.66
CA GLU A 214 6.45 2.94 24.98
C GLU A 214 7.22 1.74 24.44
N ASP A 215 6.61 0.56 24.39
CA ASP A 215 7.30 -0.73 24.21
C ASP A 215 6.95 -1.44 22.89
N HIS A 216 6.00 -0.93 22.11
CA HIS A 216 5.53 -1.59 20.87
C HIS A 216 6.67 -1.95 19.89
N HIS A 217 7.68 -1.10 19.76
CA HIS A 217 8.86 -1.36 18.93
C HIS A 217 9.65 -2.61 19.37
N ILE A 218 9.79 -2.85 20.68
CA ILE A 218 10.47 -4.03 21.23
C ILE A 218 9.60 -5.27 21.00
N ILE A 219 8.32 -5.17 21.33
CA ILE A 219 7.36 -6.28 21.19
C ILE A 219 7.24 -6.69 19.72
N GLY A 220 7.13 -5.73 18.81
CA GLY A 220 7.08 -5.98 17.36
C GLY A 220 8.35 -6.62 16.84
N ALA A 221 9.52 -6.13 17.26
CA ALA A 221 10.81 -6.69 16.88
C ALA A 221 10.99 -8.14 17.36
N GLU A 222 10.51 -8.47 18.56
CA GLU A 222 10.51 -9.84 19.05
C GLU A 222 9.50 -10.73 18.32
N TYR A 223 8.30 -10.21 18.07
CA TYR A 223 7.23 -10.94 17.40
C TYR A 223 7.68 -11.41 16.01
N VAL A 224 8.30 -10.54 15.21
CA VAL A 224 8.75 -10.95 13.85
C VAL A 224 9.85 -12.01 13.87
N LYS A 225 10.68 -12.08 14.92
CA LYS A 225 11.68 -13.17 15.04
C LYS A 225 11.05 -14.51 15.43
N LYS A 226 9.95 -14.47 16.18
CA LYS A 226 9.25 -15.66 16.70
C LYS A 226 8.21 -16.18 15.70
N THR A 227 7.74 -15.32 14.81
CA THR A 227 6.66 -15.67 13.89
C THR A 227 7.15 -16.52 12.73
N GLY A 228 6.56 -17.69 12.55
CA GLY A 228 6.99 -18.65 11.52
C GLY A 228 6.54 -18.29 10.10
N PHE A 229 5.54 -17.41 9.94
CA PHE A 229 4.92 -17.18 8.63
C PHE A 229 5.82 -16.43 7.64
N LEU A 230 6.77 -15.63 8.15
CA LEU A 230 7.77 -14.93 7.35
C LEU A 230 8.78 -15.92 6.73
N GLY A 231 9.06 -17.02 7.43
CA GLY A 231 9.94 -18.09 6.97
C GLY A 231 11.32 -17.55 6.56
N ASP A 232 11.85 -18.08 5.47
CA ASP A 232 13.11 -17.70 4.83
C ASP A 232 12.95 -16.60 3.76
N LYS A 233 11.75 -16.01 3.64
CA LYS A 233 11.46 -14.99 2.62
C LYS A 233 12.15 -13.66 2.92
N VAL A 234 12.47 -13.40 4.17
CA VAL A 234 13.10 -12.16 4.63
C VAL A 234 14.31 -12.44 5.50
N ASP A 235 15.21 -11.46 5.58
CA ASP A 235 16.22 -11.43 6.63
C ASP A 235 15.54 -10.96 7.93
N LEU A 236 15.27 -11.90 8.83
CA LEU A 236 14.57 -11.64 10.09
C LEU A 236 15.34 -10.70 11.02
N ASP A 237 16.67 -10.69 10.95
CA ASP A 237 17.49 -9.82 11.79
C ASP A 237 17.42 -8.37 11.29
N ILE A 238 17.52 -8.15 9.98
CA ILE A 238 17.33 -6.81 9.39
C ILE A 238 15.90 -6.31 9.65
N VAL A 239 14.88 -7.15 9.43
CA VAL A 239 13.48 -6.76 9.68
C VAL A 239 13.27 -6.43 11.16
N SER A 240 13.67 -7.31 12.07
CA SER A 240 13.54 -7.11 13.52
C SER A 240 14.25 -5.85 14.00
N LYS A 241 15.51 -5.63 13.60
CA LYS A 241 16.27 -4.42 13.97
C LYS A 241 15.63 -3.17 13.39
N THR A 242 15.14 -3.21 12.15
CA THR A 242 14.42 -2.07 11.56
C THR A 242 13.19 -1.70 12.37
N ILE A 243 12.40 -2.69 12.80
CA ILE A 243 11.25 -2.49 13.69
C ILE A 243 11.69 -1.93 15.04
N LEU A 244 12.75 -2.47 15.65
CA LEU A 244 13.26 -1.97 16.93
C LEU A 244 13.65 -0.48 16.83
N TYR A 245 14.29 -0.10 15.72
CA TYR A 245 14.88 1.23 15.55
C TYR A 245 13.94 2.26 14.89
N HIS A 246 12.65 1.99 14.67
CA HIS A 246 11.79 3.00 14.03
C HIS A 246 11.48 4.21 14.94
N ARG A 247 11.72 4.11 16.26
CA ARG A 247 11.40 5.19 17.23
C ARG A 247 12.54 6.20 17.39
N ARG A 248 12.17 7.47 17.63
CA ARG A 248 13.09 8.62 17.80
C ARG A 248 14.14 8.42 18.90
N LYS A 249 13.78 7.80 20.03
CA LYS A 249 14.68 7.63 21.19
C LYS A 249 15.82 6.63 20.95
N THR A 250 15.78 5.87 19.86
CA THR A 250 16.76 4.82 19.57
C THR A 250 17.84 5.34 18.63
N ARG A 251 19.08 4.85 18.77
CA ARG A 251 20.23 5.33 17.98
C ARG A 251 20.74 4.25 17.03
N ILE A 252 20.37 4.38 15.75
CA ILE A 252 20.70 3.40 14.70
C ILE A 252 22.21 3.22 14.54
N THR A 253 22.96 4.32 14.57
CA THR A 253 24.41 4.33 14.31
C THR A 253 25.26 3.82 15.47
N GLU A 254 24.67 3.63 16.66
CA GLU A 254 25.35 3.11 17.85
C GLU A 254 25.17 1.59 18.03
N ASP A 255 24.26 0.94 17.30
CA ASP A 255 24.06 -0.51 17.37
C ASP A 255 25.12 -1.26 16.55
N GLN A 256 26.03 -1.94 17.26
CA GLN A 256 27.12 -2.71 16.65
C GLN A 256 26.63 -3.92 15.83
N GLU A 257 25.51 -4.54 16.24
CA GLU A 257 24.94 -5.70 15.56
C GLU A 257 24.38 -5.27 14.19
N LEU A 258 23.57 -4.21 14.16
CA LEU A 258 23.03 -3.63 12.93
C LEU A 258 24.15 -3.08 12.03
N ALA A 259 25.18 -2.46 12.60
CA ALA A 259 26.34 -2.03 11.84
C ALA A 259 27.08 -3.23 11.18
N SER A 260 27.18 -4.37 11.87
CA SER A 260 27.79 -5.59 11.35
C SER A 260 26.98 -6.23 10.20
N MET A 261 25.67 -5.97 10.11
CA MET A 261 24.82 -6.39 8.99
C MET A 261 25.09 -5.56 7.71
N GLY A 262 25.85 -4.47 7.83
CA GLY A 262 26.35 -3.67 6.72
C GLY A 262 25.51 -2.42 6.44
N VAL A 263 26.07 -1.54 5.60
CA VAL A 263 25.52 -0.20 5.36
C VAL A 263 24.08 -0.20 4.84
N LYS A 264 23.68 -1.20 4.04
CA LYS A 264 22.31 -1.29 3.54
C LYS A 264 21.30 -1.51 4.68
N ALA A 265 21.64 -2.31 5.69
CA ALA A 265 20.76 -2.54 6.84
C ALA A 265 20.55 -1.25 7.65
N LEU A 266 21.62 -0.46 7.85
CA LEU A 266 21.53 0.87 8.48
C LEU A 266 20.63 1.82 7.68
N VAL A 267 20.78 1.85 6.35
CA VAL A 267 19.96 2.71 5.48
C VAL A 267 18.49 2.27 5.49
N ILE A 268 18.20 0.96 5.46
CA ILE A 268 16.84 0.43 5.55
C ILE A 268 16.18 0.87 6.88
N ALA A 269 16.88 0.70 8.01
CA ALA A 269 16.37 1.10 9.32
C ALA A 269 16.07 2.60 9.39
N ALA A 270 17.00 3.42 8.90
CA ALA A 270 16.85 4.87 8.89
C ALA A 270 15.73 5.34 7.93
N THR A 271 15.55 4.63 6.81
CA THR A 271 14.52 4.93 5.82
C THR A 271 13.12 4.62 6.33
N VAL A 272 12.92 3.47 7.00
CA VAL A 272 11.64 3.14 7.64
C VAL A 272 11.31 4.13 8.75
N ARG A 273 12.31 4.54 9.55
CA ARG A 273 12.15 5.61 10.54
C ARG A 273 11.67 6.91 9.89
N LEU A 274 12.34 7.39 8.83
CA LEU A 274 11.91 8.58 8.09
C LEU A 274 10.47 8.42 7.59
N ALA A 275 10.13 7.30 6.96
CA ALA A 275 8.80 7.04 6.42
C ALA A 275 7.68 7.07 7.48
N ASP A 276 7.97 6.63 8.71
CA ASP A 276 7.09 6.75 9.89
C ASP A 276 6.93 8.21 10.38
N SER A 277 7.37 9.22 9.64
CA SER A 277 6.87 10.59 9.84
C SER A 277 5.48 10.80 9.23
N PHE A 278 5.12 10.02 8.21
CA PHE A 278 3.86 10.16 7.48
C PHE A 278 2.74 9.35 8.14
N LYS A 279 1.66 10.03 8.55
CA LYS A 279 0.52 9.37 9.22
C LYS A 279 -0.29 8.50 8.26
N ASN A 280 -0.74 9.05 7.13
CA ASN A 280 -1.53 8.33 6.14
C ASN A 280 -1.45 9.01 4.77
N ALA A 281 -0.73 8.39 3.83
CA ALA A 281 -0.60 8.85 2.44
C ALA A 281 -1.90 8.74 1.63
N TYR A 282 -2.87 7.99 2.11
CA TYR A 282 -4.13 7.73 1.40
C TYR A 282 -5.28 8.65 1.81
N LYS A 283 -5.13 9.39 2.93
CA LYS A 283 -6.15 10.30 3.43
C LYS A 283 -6.35 11.45 2.44
N GLY A 284 -7.61 11.73 2.10
CA GLY A 284 -7.97 12.75 1.13
C GLY A 284 -7.19 12.59 -0.18
N GLU A 285 -6.81 13.71 -0.78
CA GLU A 285 -6.15 13.69 -2.08
C GLU A 285 -4.73 13.09 -2.05
N GLY A 286 -4.17 12.87 -0.87
CA GLY A 286 -2.86 12.25 -0.64
C GLY A 286 -1.79 13.28 -0.30
N ILE A 287 -1.18 13.14 0.88
CA ILE A 287 -0.19 14.08 1.43
C ILE A 287 1.22 13.88 0.88
N TYR A 288 1.55 12.67 0.45
CA TYR A 288 2.85 12.29 -0.08
C TYR A 288 2.76 12.21 -1.60
N VAL A 289 3.73 12.74 -2.33
CA VAL A 289 3.75 12.68 -3.81
C VAL A 289 4.81 11.69 -4.29
N GLY A 290 6.00 11.77 -3.71
CA GLY A 290 7.12 10.95 -4.14
C GLY A 290 8.43 11.33 -3.45
N THR A 291 9.50 10.70 -3.89
CA THR A 291 10.85 10.98 -3.42
C THR A 291 11.82 10.85 -4.58
N GLU A 292 12.78 11.75 -4.65
CA GLU A 292 13.82 11.74 -5.69
C GLU A 292 15.14 12.27 -5.15
N MET A 293 16.21 11.97 -5.89
CA MET A 293 17.50 12.63 -5.69
C MET A 293 17.53 13.92 -6.50
N ALA A 294 17.83 15.04 -5.85
CA ALA A 294 18.05 16.32 -6.51
C ALA A 294 19.40 16.89 -6.07
N ASN A 295 20.34 17.00 -7.02
CA ASN A 295 21.75 17.27 -6.77
C ASN A 295 22.32 16.23 -5.79
N ASP A 296 22.63 16.62 -4.55
CA ASP A 296 23.16 15.76 -3.47
C ASP A 296 22.20 15.64 -2.27
N LYS A 297 20.92 15.95 -2.49
CA LYS A 297 19.88 15.88 -1.47
C LYS A 297 18.82 14.86 -1.82
N LEU A 298 18.27 14.23 -0.79
CA LEU A 298 17.05 13.45 -0.90
C LEU A 298 15.86 14.39 -0.73
N VAL A 299 15.06 14.57 -1.79
CA VAL A 299 13.89 15.44 -1.78
C VAL A 299 12.64 14.58 -1.61
N VAL A 300 11.89 14.83 -0.54
CA VAL A 300 10.59 14.24 -0.28
C VAL A 300 9.51 15.23 -0.70
N LYS A 301 8.71 14.85 -1.69
CA LYS A 301 7.67 15.71 -2.27
C LYS A 301 6.36 15.51 -1.50
N ILE A 302 5.80 16.60 -1.02
CA ILE A 302 4.53 16.63 -0.31
C ILE A 302 3.50 17.44 -1.10
N ASN A 303 2.24 17.04 -1.00
CA ASN A 303 1.16 17.79 -1.59
C ASN A 303 0.96 19.09 -0.80
N GLY A 304 1.25 20.23 -1.43
CA GLY A 304 1.18 21.54 -0.80
C GLY A 304 -0.22 21.90 -0.29
N TYR A 305 -1.27 21.38 -0.92
CA TYR A 305 -2.66 21.54 -0.46
C TYR A 305 -2.97 20.76 0.83
N MET A 306 -2.11 19.82 1.23
CA MET A 306 -2.26 19.01 2.44
C MET A 306 -1.17 19.30 3.49
N ARG A 307 -0.46 20.42 3.37
CA ARG A 307 0.65 20.80 4.26
C ARG A 307 0.30 20.71 5.75
N GLU A 308 -0.91 21.11 6.14
CA GLU A 308 -1.33 21.16 7.55
C GLU A 308 -1.40 19.77 8.20
N GLU A 309 -1.44 18.70 7.40
CA GLU A 309 -1.41 17.31 7.88
C GLU A 309 0.02 16.80 8.11
N VAL A 310 1.05 17.56 7.69
CA VAL A 310 2.47 17.23 7.86
C VAL A 310 2.98 17.81 9.18
N ASP A 311 3.51 16.93 10.03
CA ASP A 311 4.30 17.30 11.19
C ASP A 311 5.78 17.43 10.75
N PHE A 312 6.19 18.64 10.36
CA PHE A 312 7.55 18.89 9.84
C PHE A 312 8.63 18.69 10.91
N ASP A 313 8.34 19.00 12.17
CA ASP A 313 9.28 18.76 13.27
C ASP A 313 9.52 17.25 13.41
N ARG A 314 8.46 16.43 13.42
CA ARG A 314 8.57 14.97 13.37
C ARG A 314 9.33 14.49 12.15
N PHE A 315 9.08 15.07 10.98
CA PHE A 315 9.74 14.69 9.74
C PHE A 315 11.25 14.91 9.82
N TYR A 316 11.69 16.12 10.15
CA TYR A 316 13.11 16.46 10.19
C TYR A 316 13.84 15.73 11.31
N GLU A 317 13.25 15.61 12.50
CA GLU A 317 13.84 14.81 13.60
C GLU A 317 14.05 13.34 13.19
N LYS A 318 13.11 12.74 12.45
CA LYS A 318 13.26 11.35 11.99
C LYS A 318 14.22 11.22 10.81
N ALA A 319 14.37 12.27 10.00
CA ALA A 319 15.31 12.31 8.89
C ALA A 319 16.77 12.26 9.35
N GLU A 320 17.09 12.81 10.53
CA GLU A 320 18.46 12.89 11.07
C GLU A 320 19.20 11.54 11.01
N ALA A 321 18.52 10.43 11.33
CA ALA A 321 19.15 9.11 11.27
C ALA A 321 19.57 8.73 9.84
N LEU A 322 18.77 9.08 8.84
CA LEU A 322 19.10 8.83 7.43
C LEU A 322 20.23 9.75 6.98
N GLU A 323 20.20 11.03 7.38
CA GLU A 323 21.28 11.97 7.09
C GLU A 323 22.61 11.52 7.70
N GLU A 324 22.58 11.01 8.94
CA GLU A 324 23.75 10.52 9.65
C GLU A 324 24.37 9.29 8.96
N VAL A 325 23.54 8.33 8.57
CA VAL A 325 23.99 7.10 7.90
C VAL A 325 24.49 7.39 6.49
N THR A 326 23.80 8.27 5.76
CA THR A 326 24.03 8.45 4.32
C THR A 326 24.93 9.63 3.96
N LYS A 327 25.12 10.55 4.91
CA LYS A 327 25.75 11.87 4.75
C LYS A 327 25.06 12.74 3.69
N MET A 328 23.78 12.50 3.43
CA MET A 328 22.96 13.26 2.49
C MET A 328 21.88 14.01 3.25
N ARG A 329 21.63 15.26 2.88
CA ARG A 329 20.57 16.06 3.48
C ARG A 329 19.21 15.61 2.96
N VAL A 330 18.21 15.57 3.83
CA VAL A 330 16.81 15.30 3.50
C VAL A 330 16.02 16.60 3.55
N GLU A 331 15.19 16.85 2.54
CA GLU A 331 14.40 18.07 2.42
C GLU A 331 12.97 17.75 2.01
N ALA A 332 11.99 18.37 2.66
CA ALA A 332 10.59 18.29 2.24
C ALA A 332 10.27 19.48 1.32
N VAL A 333 9.69 19.20 0.15
CA VAL A 333 9.31 20.22 -0.85
C VAL A 333 7.83 20.08 -1.19
N GLU A 334 7.12 21.20 -1.17
CA GLU A 334 5.70 21.29 -1.52
C GLU A 334 5.52 21.33 -3.05
N GLU A 335 4.68 20.44 -3.59
CA GLU A 335 4.20 20.45 -4.97
C GLU A 335 2.71 20.83 -4.98
N PHE A 336 2.33 21.75 -5.87
CA PHE A 336 0.97 22.26 -6.08
C PHE A 336 0.50 21.93 -7.49
#